data_AF-A0A937BLY4-F1
#
_entry.id   AF-A0A937BLY4-F1
#
_cell.length_a   1.000
_cell.length_b   1.000
_cell.length_c   1.000
_cell.angle_alpha   90.00
_cell.angle_beta   90.00
_cell.angle_gamma   90.00
#
_symmetry.space_group_name_H-M   'P 1'
#
loop_
_entity.id
_entity.type
_entity.pdbx_description
1 polymer ?
#
loop_
_entity_poly.entity_id
_entity_poly.type
_entity_poly.pdbx_seq_one_letter_code
_entity_poly.pdbx_strand_id
1 'polypeptide(L)'
;MNRTLTLIGSLILTATTFAQDQTYSDCLLKTSSRWGAPCEKCESYIEGFIRDYSGTYQIDLKNSCREVIEVKVAVQEKNGTWRTFPVRALGPDESMSAFACEGTGKYLYWVRRANDSEIILPSDREIITEYRGR
;
A
#
# COMPACT_ATOMS: atom_id res chain seq x y z
N MET A 1 51.32 7.41 -52.60
CA MET A 1 50.19 8.32 -52.32
C MET A 1 48.99 7.48 -51.92
N ASN A 2 48.20 8.01 -50.99
CA ASN A 2 47.50 7.31 -49.92
C ASN A 2 46.31 6.45 -50.38
N ARG A 3 46.21 5.24 -49.77
CA ARG A 3 45.01 4.43 -49.67
C ARG A 3 44.15 4.99 -48.55
N THR A 4 42.89 5.30 -48.81
CA THR A 4 41.89 5.53 -47.75
C THR A 4 40.50 5.44 -48.35
N LEU A 5 39.75 4.39 -48.01
CA LEU A 5 38.29 4.48 -47.95
C LEU A 5 37.79 3.45 -46.96
N THR A 6 37.53 3.94 -45.76
CA THR A 6 37.05 3.25 -44.57
C THR A 6 35.56 2.93 -44.77
N LEU A 7 35.20 1.65 -44.73
CA LEU A 7 33.81 1.20 -44.80
C LEU A 7 33.12 1.36 -43.44
N ILE A 8 31.92 1.92 -43.52
CA ILE A 8 31.08 2.46 -42.45
C ILE A 8 30.57 1.33 -41.53
N GLY A 9 30.76 1.51 -40.22
CA GLY A 9 30.30 0.59 -39.19
C GLY A 9 28.79 0.66 -38.98
N SER A 10 28.13 -0.49 -39.11
CA SER A 10 26.71 -0.67 -38.78
C SER A 10 26.53 -0.68 -37.25
N LEU A 11 26.00 0.42 -36.72
CA LEU A 11 25.63 0.53 -35.31
C LEU A 11 24.27 -0.18 -35.10
N ILE A 12 24.30 -1.37 -34.52
CA ILE A 12 23.09 -2.12 -34.13
C ILE A 12 22.46 -1.38 -32.95
N LEU A 13 21.32 -0.76 -33.18
CA LEU A 13 20.51 -0.14 -32.14
C LEU A 13 19.82 -1.25 -31.34
N THR A 14 20.48 -1.75 -30.30
CA THR A 14 19.84 -2.64 -29.31
C THR A 14 18.79 -1.83 -28.56
N ALA A 15 17.53 -1.97 -28.94
CA ALA A 15 16.42 -1.51 -28.12
C ALA A 15 16.44 -2.32 -26.82
N THR A 16 16.98 -1.74 -25.76
CA THR A 16 16.87 -2.28 -24.42
C THR A 16 15.40 -2.19 -24.02
N THR A 17 14.68 -3.31 -24.11
CA THR A 17 13.38 -3.46 -23.45
C THR A 17 13.62 -3.37 -21.95
N PHE A 18 13.45 -2.19 -21.38
CA PHE A 18 13.26 -2.05 -19.95
C PHE A 18 11.89 -2.64 -19.65
N ALA A 19 11.84 -3.91 -19.25
CA ALA A 19 10.74 -4.38 -18.42
C ALA A 19 10.88 -3.60 -17.09
N GLN A 20 10.30 -2.40 -17.05
CA GLN A 20 10.14 -1.69 -15.80
C GLN A 20 9.09 -2.48 -15.04
N ASP A 21 9.57 -3.30 -14.11
CA ASP A 21 8.80 -3.87 -13.02
C ASP A 21 8.18 -2.68 -12.27
N GLN A 22 7.02 -2.22 -12.76
CA GLN A 22 6.37 -1.03 -12.28
C GLN A 22 5.87 -1.36 -10.88
N THR A 23 6.56 -0.88 -9.86
CA THR A 23 6.13 -1.03 -8.48
C THR A 23 4.80 -0.30 -8.29
N TYR A 24 3.68 -1.02 -8.45
CA TYR A 24 2.32 -0.49 -8.28
C TYR A 24 2.06 0.08 -6.88
N SER A 25 3.00 -0.07 -5.94
CA SER A 25 3.00 0.64 -4.65
C SER A 25 2.87 2.15 -4.81
N ASP A 26 3.39 2.73 -5.91
CA ASP A 26 3.33 4.17 -6.16
C ASP A 26 1.91 4.64 -6.57
N CYS A 27 1.04 3.70 -6.97
CA CYS A 27 -0.36 4.00 -7.28
C CYS A 27 -1.18 4.33 -6.04
N LEU A 28 -0.81 3.79 -4.87
CA LEU A 28 -1.60 3.97 -3.65
C LEU A 28 -1.07 5.14 -2.83
N LEU A 29 -1.82 6.24 -2.83
CA LEU A 29 -1.44 7.45 -2.12
C LEU A 29 -2.21 7.58 -0.81
N LYS A 30 -1.50 7.98 0.25
CA LYS A 30 -2.15 8.43 1.48
C LYS A 30 -2.76 9.81 1.25
N THR A 31 -4.08 9.91 1.38
CA THR A 31 -4.81 11.18 1.21
C THR A 31 -5.01 11.90 2.53
N SER A 32 -5.30 11.16 3.61
CA SER A 32 -5.41 11.72 4.96
C SER A 32 -5.07 10.70 6.04
N SER A 33 -4.80 11.23 7.23
CA SER A 33 -4.83 10.46 8.47
C SER A 33 -5.36 11.33 9.60
N ARG A 34 -6.03 10.72 10.57
CA ARG A 34 -6.59 11.41 11.73
C ARG A 34 -6.66 10.51 12.94
N TRP A 35 -6.53 11.13 14.11
CA TRP A 35 -6.81 10.53 15.41
C TRP A 35 -8.23 10.92 15.84
N GLY A 36 -8.84 10.17 16.75
CA GLY A 36 -10.19 10.50 17.23
C GLY A 36 -11.31 10.15 16.25
N ALA A 37 -11.04 9.38 15.19
CA ALA A 37 -12.05 9.06 14.20
C ALA A 37 -13.14 8.16 14.80
N PRO A 38 -14.44 8.52 14.67
CA PRO A 38 -15.52 7.66 15.13
C PRO A 38 -15.43 6.29 14.46
N CYS A 39 -15.38 5.22 15.26
CA CYS A 39 -15.28 3.86 14.75
C CYS A 39 -16.12 2.89 15.57
N GLU A 40 -17.16 2.34 14.97
CA GLU A 40 -18.07 1.38 15.62
C GLU A 40 -17.38 0.07 16.03
N LYS A 41 -16.23 -0.23 15.40
CA LYS A 41 -15.42 -1.42 15.73
C LYS A 41 -14.44 -1.18 16.87
N CYS A 42 -14.37 0.04 17.39
CA CYS A 42 -13.48 0.48 18.46
C CYS A 42 -14.33 0.99 19.62
N GLU A 43 -15.07 0.08 20.26
CA GLU A 43 -15.90 0.41 21.41
C GLU A 43 -15.00 0.54 22.65
N SER A 44 -14.68 1.79 23.00
CA SER A 44 -14.14 2.15 24.31
C SER A 44 -15.11 3.14 24.95
N TYR A 45 -15.31 3.02 26.26
CA TYR A 45 -16.19 3.89 27.03
C TYR A 45 -15.40 4.54 28.16
N ILE A 46 -15.52 5.85 28.29
CA ILE A 46 -15.05 6.58 29.48
C ILE A 46 -16.17 6.70 30.51
N GLU A 47 -15.84 7.25 31.67
CA GLU A 47 -16.80 7.53 32.74
C GLU A 47 -18.05 8.24 32.17
N GLY A 48 -19.23 7.72 32.55
CA GLY A 48 -20.51 8.20 32.02
C GLY A 48 -20.98 7.53 30.73
N PHE A 49 -20.39 6.39 30.33
CA PHE A 49 -20.78 5.61 29.14
C PHE A 49 -20.69 6.39 27.81
N ILE A 50 -19.82 7.39 27.77
CA ILE A 50 -19.53 8.15 26.56
C ILE A 50 -18.51 7.35 25.75
N ARG A 51 -18.80 7.15 24.46
CA ARG A 51 -17.86 6.49 23.55
C ARG A 51 -16.62 7.35 23.38
N ASP A 52 -15.46 6.75 23.64
CA ASP A 52 -14.16 7.37 23.46
C ASP A 52 -13.45 6.79 22.24
N TYR A 53 -13.16 7.67 21.28
CA TYR A 53 -12.44 7.34 20.06
C TYR A 53 -11.05 7.98 20.01
N SER A 54 -10.61 8.65 21.08
CA SER A 54 -9.35 9.40 21.11
C SER A 54 -8.14 8.56 20.69
N GLY A 55 -8.12 7.28 21.04
CA GLY A 55 -7.09 6.32 20.64
C GLY A 55 -7.19 5.84 19.18
N THR A 56 -8.33 6.03 18.51
CA THR A 56 -8.54 5.52 17.16
C THR A 56 -7.73 6.32 16.16
N TYR A 57 -6.82 5.62 15.46
CA TYR A 57 -6.08 6.17 14.33
C TYR A 57 -6.67 5.64 13.03
N GLN A 58 -7.05 6.53 12.13
CA GLN A 58 -7.54 6.18 10.79
C GLN A 58 -6.61 6.76 9.72
N ILE A 59 -6.39 5.98 8.67
CA ILE A 59 -5.74 6.39 7.42
C ILE A 59 -6.73 6.24 6.26
N ASP A 60 -6.64 7.15 5.31
CA ASP A 60 -7.38 7.09 4.04
C ASP A 60 -6.37 7.01 2.90
N LEU A 61 -6.56 6.01 2.03
CA LEU A 61 -5.69 5.70 0.90
C LEU A 61 -6.51 5.79 -0.38
N LYS A 62 -5.90 6.26 -1.47
CA LYS A 62 -6.56 6.42 -2.77
C LYS A 62 -5.71 5.83 -3.88
N ASN A 63 -6.34 5.12 -4.80
CA ASN A 63 -5.72 4.74 -6.06
C ASN A 63 -5.60 5.97 -6.98
N SER A 64 -4.37 6.37 -7.27
CA SER A 64 -4.04 7.48 -8.17
C SER A 64 -3.76 7.05 -9.61
N CYS A 65 -3.64 5.75 -9.84
CA CYS A 65 -3.43 5.17 -11.16
C CYS A 65 -4.77 4.97 -11.89
N ARG A 66 -4.69 4.67 -13.20
CA ARG A 66 -5.87 4.45 -14.05
C ARG A 66 -6.28 2.98 -14.16
N GLU A 67 -5.49 2.10 -13.57
CA GLU A 67 -5.70 0.67 -13.49
C GLU A 67 -6.41 0.30 -12.19
N VAL A 68 -7.11 -0.84 -12.20
CA VAL A 68 -7.60 -1.46 -10.96
C VAL A 68 -6.41 -2.11 -10.26
N ILE A 69 -6.23 -1.78 -8.97
CA ILE A 69 -5.20 -2.36 -8.12
C ILE A 69 -5.83 -3.17 -6.99
N GLU A 70 -5.15 -4.22 -6.55
CA GLU A 70 -5.51 -4.95 -5.33
C GLU A 70 -4.59 -4.53 -4.20
N VAL A 71 -5.19 -4.21 -3.06
CA VAL A 71 -4.51 -3.60 -1.94
C VAL A 71 -4.73 -4.43 -0.68
N LYS A 72 -3.63 -4.76 -0.01
CA LYS A 72 -3.60 -5.28 1.36
C LYS A 72 -3.11 -4.18 2.29
N VAL A 73 -3.79 -3.93 3.41
CA VAL A 73 -3.41 -2.89 4.38
C VAL A 73 -3.42 -3.46 5.79
N ALA A 74 -2.50 -2.98 6.62
CA ALA A 74 -2.51 -3.19 8.06
C ALA A 74 -2.15 -1.92 8.82
N VAL A 75 -2.77 -1.68 9.97
CA VAL A 75 -2.51 -0.53 10.85
C VAL A 75 -2.09 -1.05 12.21
N GLN A 76 -1.05 -0.48 12.79
CA GLN A 76 -0.49 -0.98 14.05
C GLN A 76 -1.28 -0.48 15.25
N GLU A 77 -1.69 -1.42 16.10
CA GLU A 77 -2.24 -1.17 17.42
C GLU A 77 -1.10 -0.89 18.42
N LYS A 78 -1.41 -0.19 19.52
CA LYS A 78 -0.46 0.26 20.54
C LYS A 78 0.27 -0.88 21.22
N ASN A 79 -0.34 -2.07 21.25
CA ASN A 79 0.27 -3.30 21.77
C ASN A 79 1.27 -3.96 20.79
N GLY A 80 1.56 -3.33 19.65
CA GLY A 80 2.46 -3.81 18.60
C GLY A 80 1.85 -4.85 17.67
N THR A 81 0.58 -5.20 17.82
CA THR A 81 -0.12 -6.08 16.88
C THR A 81 -0.59 -5.30 15.65
N TRP A 82 -0.74 -5.99 14.53
CA TRP A 82 -1.24 -5.40 13.29
C TRP A 82 -2.72 -5.72 13.13
N ARG A 83 -3.57 -4.70 13.08
CA ARG A 83 -4.94 -4.84 12.61
C ARG A 83 -4.93 -4.89 11.09
N THR A 84 -5.27 -6.04 10.53
CA THR A 84 -5.26 -6.28 9.10
C THR A 84 -6.64 -6.07 8.48
N PHE A 85 -6.65 -5.70 7.21
CA PHE A 85 -7.86 -5.52 6.41
C PHE A 85 -7.85 -6.54 5.26
N PRO A 86 -9.01 -7.04 4.80
CA PRO A 86 -9.08 -7.93 3.66
C PRO A 86 -8.53 -7.24 2.41
N VAL A 87 -8.04 -8.04 1.45
CA VAL A 87 -7.63 -7.51 0.15
C VAL A 87 -8.83 -6.83 -0.49
N ARG A 88 -8.65 -5.60 -0.98
CA ARG A 88 -9.66 -4.86 -1.74
C ARG A 88 -9.13 -4.50 -3.11
N ALA A 89 -9.95 -4.68 -4.13
CA ALA A 89 -9.74 -4.06 -5.42
C ALA A 89 -10.20 -2.60 -5.34
N LEU A 90 -9.35 -1.67 -5.80
CA LEU A 90 -9.65 -0.26 -5.93
C LEU A 90 -9.61 0.12 -7.40
N GLY A 91 -10.72 0.61 -7.92
CA GLY A 91 -10.78 1.24 -9.24
C GLY A 91 -10.01 2.57 -9.27
N PRO A 92 -9.90 3.20 -10.46
CA PRO A 92 -9.28 4.51 -10.60
C PRO A 92 -9.98 5.53 -9.70
N ASP A 93 -9.18 6.34 -9.00
CA ASP A 93 -9.64 7.33 -8.03
C ASP A 93 -10.45 6.80 -6.83
N GLU A 94 -10.65 5.48 -6.71
CA GLU A 94 -11.33 4.88 -5.56
C GLU A 94 -10.45 4.98 -4.31
N SER A 95 -11.11 5.18 -3.17
CA SER A 95 -10.46 5.30 -1.88
C SER A 95 -10.88 4.19 -0.92
N MET A 96 -10.00 3.85 0.01
CA MET A 96 -10.29 2.99 1.14
C MET A 96 -9.79 3.61 2.44
N SER A 97 -10.42 3.20 3.53
CA SER A 97 -10.01 3.57 4.88
C SER A 97 -9.57 2.34 5.65
N ALA A 98 -8.54 2.51 6.47
CA ALA A 98 -8.07 1.52 7.43
C ALA A 98 -7.83 2.21 8.78
N PHE A 99 -7.93 1.48 9.88
CA PHE A 99 -7.83 2.05 11.22
C PHE A 99 -7.18 1.08 12.20
N ALA A 100 -6.77 1.60 13.35
CA ALA A 100 -6.44 0.89 14.57
C ALA A 100 -7.22 1.54 15.72
N CYS A 101 -7.70 0.74 16.69
CA CYS A 101 -8.53 1.25 17.78
C CYS A 101 -7.73 2.01 18.83
N GLU A 102 -6.52 1.52 19.10
CA GLU A 102 -5.49 2.25 19.82
C GLU A 102 -4.29 2.33 18.90
N GLY A 103 -4.24 3.32 18.00
CA GLY A 103 -3.20 3.37 16.98
C GLY A 103 -1.81 3.76 17.50
N THR A 104 -0.78 3.46 16.71
CA THR A 104 0.56 4.07 16.85
C THR A 104 0.86 5.12 15.79
N GLY A 105 -0.03 5.29 14.80
CA GLY A 105 0.23 6.11 13.62
C GLY A 105 0.90 5.34 12.47
N LYS A 106 1.45 4.15 12.72
CA LYS A 106 2.11 3.32 11.72
C LYS A 106 1.11 2.48 10.92
N TYR A 107 1.45 2.25 9.65
CA TYR A 107 0.70 1.38 8.76
C TYR A 107 1.63 0.73 7.74
N LEU A 108 1.21 -0.41 7.21
CA LEU A 108 1.85 -1.13 6.11
C LEU A 108 0.83 -1.35 5.01
N TYR A 109 1.30 -1.37 3.77
CA TYR A 109 0.47 -1.68 2.62
C TYR A 109 1.25 -2.44 1.56
N TRP A 110 0.51 -3.24 0.80
CA TRP A 110 1.02 -3.97 -0.36
C TRP A 110 0.03 -3.79 -1.49
N VAL A 111 0.57 -3.58 -2.68
CA VAL A 111 -0.22 -3.30 -3.88
C VAL A 111 0.24 -4.21 -4.99
N ARG A 112 -0.70 -4.73 -5.75
CA ARG A 112 -0.45 -5.33 -7.06
C ARG A 112 -1.51 -4.87 -8.04
N ARG A 113 -1.25 -5.04 -9.33
CA ARG A 113 -2.29 -4.88 -10.35
C ARG A 113 -3.37 -5.96 -10.15
N ALA A 114 -4.62 -5.62 -10.41
CA ALA A 114 -5.69 -6.62 -10.36
C ALA A 114 -5.42 -7.78 -11.32
N ASN A 115 -5.64 -9.01 -10.84
CA ASN A 115 -5.38 -10.28 -11.52
C ASN A 115 -3.90 -10.59 -11.82
N ASP A 116 -2.97 -9.84 -11.23
CA ASP A 116 -1.56 -10.23 -11.25
C ASP A 116 -1.31 -11.37 -10.25
N SER A 117 -1.13 -12.58 -10.77
CA SER A 117 -0.86 -13.77 -9.96
C SER A 117 0.62 -13.97 -9.64
N GLU A 118 1.52 -13.19 -10.26
CA GLU A 118 2.96 -13.29 -10.01
C GLU A 118 3.32 -12.67 -8.65
N ILE A 119 2.60 -11.61 -8.26
CA ILE A 119 2.73 -10.98 -6.95
C ILE A 119 1.72 -11.57 -5.97
N ILE A 120 2.21 -12.26 -4.95
CA ILE A 120 1.37 -12.79 -3.85
C ILE A 120 1.31 -11.75 -2.73
N LEU A 121 0.10 -11.24 -2.44
CA LEU A 121 -0.12 -10.36 -1.29
C LEU A 121 -0.05 -11.18 0.01
N PRO A 122 0.54 -10.63 1.08
CA PRO A 122 0.69 -11.38 2.33
C PRO A 122 -0.67 -11.65 2.99
N SER A 123 -0.76 -12.82 3.59
CA SER A 123 -1.85 -13.24 4.46
C SER A 123 -1.84 -12.49 5.80
N ASP A 124 -2.97 -12.52 6.51
CA ASP A 124 -3.05 -11.94 7.85
C ASP A 124 -2.03 -12.57 8.81
N ARG A 125 -1.83 -13.89 8.67
CA ARG A 125 -0.89 -14.64 9.50
C ARG A 125 0.54 -14.14 9.29
N GLU A 126 0.98 -14.01 8.04
CA GLU A 126 2.33 -13.54 7.70
C GLU A 126 2.55 -12.13 8.24
N ILE A 127 1.57 -11.22 8.08
CA ILE A 127 1.66 -9.86 8.62
C ILE A 127 1.85 -9.88 10.15
N ILE A 128 1.04 -10.67 10.85
CA ILE A 128 1.08 -10.74 12.32
C ILE A 128 2.39 -11.36 12.82
N THR A 129 2.97 -12.33 12.10
CA THR A 129 4.18 -13.03 12.54
C THR A 129 5.48 -12.33 12.13
N GLU A 130 5.58 -11.87 10.89
CA GLU A 130 6.84 -11.38 10.32
C GLU A 130 7.05 -9.88 10.53
N TYR A 131 5.96 -9.11 10.69
CA TYR A 131 6.02 -7.65 10.74
C TYR A 131 5.82 -7.08 12.15
N ARG A 132 5.65 -7.94 13.18
CA ARG A 132 5.30 -7.54 14.57
C ARG A 132 6.18 -6.42 15.16
N GLY A 133 7.44 -6.30 14.75
CA GLY A 133 8.39 -5.32 15.26
C GLY A 133 8.63 -4.07 14.39
N ARG A 134 7.95 -3.94 13.24
CA ARG A 134 8.15 -2.79 12.33
C ARG A 134 7.37 -1.54 12.75
#